data_AF-A0A3A9A357-F1
#
_entry.id   AF-A0A3A9A357-F1
#
_cell.length_a   1.000
_cell.length_b   1.000
_cell.length_c   1.000
_cell.angle_alpha   90.00
_cell.angle_beta   90.00
_cell.angle_gamma   90.00
#
_symmetry.space_group_name_H-M   'P 1'
#
loop_
_entity.id
_entity.type
_entity.pdbx_description
1 polymer ?
#
loop_
_entity_poly.entity_id
_entity_poly.type
_entity_poly.pdbx_seq_one_letter_code
_entity_poly.pdbx_strand_id
1 'polypeptide(L)'
;MKPNIKKLLILNAPYLLFVWLFMKIGEAFRLSPGADLSGKLLHIMEGVTAAFENPMPSLNGQDFLIGVAGAVILRIAVYMKGKNAKKYRKGVEYGSARWGNAKDIEQEAEEKRLAHNREWQKEWREKRKATEPPKPPKKKSIKELMELEKTGAELTSEETERLAEYRRKKAAQHKAWRERQKAGQPKTRTLKELAAAQKEGEALTPEESERLEAHKSRKKIAREKLVRQAETDPAAAAELAKKRAYASEATKKSRQKMYEEAATGNPEAVERYENYLAARREAYHRKKQEAERTA
;
A
#
# COMPACT_ATOMS: atom_id res chain seq x y z
N MET A 1 -56.73 -34.78 -0.96
CA MET A 1 -55.80 -35.43 -1.91
C MET A 1 -54.55 -35.86 -1.15
N LYS A 2 -54.14 -37.15 -1.22
CA LYS A 2 -52.86 -37.59 -0.64
C LYS A 2 -51.74 -36.82 -1.38
N PRO A 3 -50.86 -36.08 -0.69
CA PRO A 3 -49.76 -35.41 -1.37
C PRO A 3 -48.89 -36.47 -2.04
N ASN A 4 -48.64 -36.32 -3.34
CA ASN A 4 -47.74 -37.20 -4.07
C ASN A 4 -46.31 -36.92 -3.58
N ILE A 5 -45.84 -37.72 -2.63
CA ILE A 5 -44.53 -37.55 -1.96
C ILE A 5 -43.39 -37.43 -2.99
N LYS A 6 -43.44 -38.22 -4.08
CA LYS A 6 -42.47 -38.16 -5.19
C LYS A 6 -42.39 -36.76 -5.83
N LYS A 7 -43.53 -36.11 -6.07
CA LYS A 7 -43.57 -34.76 -6.67
C LYS A 7 -43.06 -33.69 -5.71
N LEU A 8 -43.36 -33.83 -4.42
CA LEU A 8 -42.88 -32.91 -3.38
C LEU A 8 -41.35 -33.00 -3.23
N LEU A 9 -40.81 -34.21 -3.27
CA LEU A 9 -39.36 -34.44 -3.23
C LEU A 9 -38.66 -33.83 -4.46
N ILE A 10 -39.18 -34.07 -5.67
CA ILE A 10 -38.60 -33.51 -6.89
C ILE A 10 -38.64 -31.97 -6.89
N LEU A 11 -39.74 -31.39 -6.41
CA LEU A 11 -39.88 -29.92 -6.33
C LEU A 11 -38.93 -29.27 -5.32
N ASN A 12 -38.60 -29.99 -4.23
CA ASN A 12 -37.74 -29.49 -3.18
C ASN A 12 -36.27 -29.93 -3.32
N ALA A 13 -35.96 -30.89 -4.20
CA ALA A 13 -34.62 -31.41 -4.43
C ALA A 13 -33.58 -30.32 -4.76
N PRO A 14 -33.88 -29.28 -5.56
CA PRO A 14 -32.94 -28.18 -5.78
C PRO A 14 -32.58 -27.43 -4.49
N TYR A 15 -33.52 -27.30 -3.56
CA TYR A 15 -33.29 -26.61 -2.29
C TYR A 15 -32.44 -27.43 -1.32
N LEU A 16 -32.50 -28.77 -1.39
CA LEU A 16 -31.59 -29.63 -0.62
C LEU A 16 -30.12 -29.45 -1.04
N LEU A 17 -29.86 -29.22 -2.34
CA LEU A 17 -28.52 -28.86 -2.82
C LEU A 17 -28.07 -27.50 -2.27
N PHE A 18 -28.98 -26.53 -2.18
CA PHE A 18 -28.66 -25.23 -1.59
C PHE A 18 -28.43 -25.32 -0.07
N VAL A 19 -29.16 -26.16 0.65
CA VAL A 19 -28.87 -26.44 2.08
C VAL A 19 -27.45 -26.96 2.22
N TRP A 20 -27.07 -27.98 1.44
CA TRP A 20 -25.70 -28.52 1.43
C TRP A 20 -24.65 -27.44 1.10
N LEU A 21 -24.90 -26.60 0.10
CA LEU A 21 -23.98 -25.52 -0.30
C LEU A 21 -23.82 -24.47 0.80
N PHE A 22 -24.90 -24.05 1.46
CA PHE A 22 -24.85 -23.09 2.56
C PHE A 22 -24.24 -23.69 3.83
N MET A 23 -24.40 -25.00 4.08
CA MET A 23 -23.65 -25.71 5.12
C MET A 23 -22.15 -25.64 4.88
N LYS A 24 -21.70 -25.81 3.63
CA LYS A 24 -20.27 -25.69 3.26
C LYS A 24 -19.71 -24.29 3.46
N ILE A 25 -20.53 -23.26 3.27
CA ILE A 25 -20.14 -21.87 3.56
C ILE A 25 -19.96 -21.66 5.07
N GLY A 26 -20.84 -22.22 5.91
CA GLY A 26 -20.68 -22.21 7.37
C GLY A 26 -19.42 -22.94 7.82
N GLU A 27 -19.19 -24.12 7.26
CA GLU A 27 -17.99 -24.93 7.53
C GLU A 27 -16.70 -24.20 7.12
N ALA A 28 -16.70 -23.55 5.95
CA ALA A 28 -15.57 -22.76 5.48
C ALA A 28 -15.25 -21.58 6.42
N PHE A 29 -16.28 -20.89 6.92
CA PHE A 29 -16.10 -19.81 7.89
C PHE A 29 -15.57 -20.31 9.24
N ARG A 30 -15.95 -21.53 9.64
CA ARG A 30 -15.46 -22.16 10.87
C ARG A 30 -14.01 -22.63 10.75
N LEU A 31 -13.63 -23.19 9.60
CA LEU A 31 -12.28 -23.69 9.32
C LEU A 31 -11.27 -22.58 8.99
N SER A 32 -11.74 -21.38 8.66
CA SER A 32 -10.85 -20.24 8.42
C SER A 32 -10.05 -19.86 9.67
N PRO A 33 -8.71 -19.71 9.57
CA PRO A 33 -7.88 -19.26 10.68
C PRO A 33 -8.16 -17.79 11.03
N GLY A 34 -8.25 -17.49 12.33
CA GLY A 34 -8.48 -16.15 12.84
C GLY A 34 -9.31 -16.13 14.13
N ALA A 35 -8.88 -15.33 15.11
CA ALA A 35 -9.61 -15.13 16.37
C ALA A 35 -10.80 -14.16 16.19
N ASP A 36 -10.62 -13.14 15.34
CA ASP A 36 -11.62 -12.09 15.07
C ASP A 36 -12.29 -12.28 13.71
N LEU A 37 -13.50 -11.71 13.56
CA LEU A 37 -14.29 -11.75 12.32
C LEU A 37 -13.50 -11.25 11.09
N SER A 38 -12.68 -10.21 11.28
CA SER A 38 -11.82 -9.63 10.24
C SER A 38 -10.75 -10.61 9.79
N GLY A 39 -10.07 -11.27 10.74
CA GLY A 39 -9.06 -12.29 10.44
C GLY A 39 -9.66 -13.48 9.69
N LYS A 40 -10.84 -13.94 10.12
CA LYS A 40 -11.57 -15.01 9.42
C LYS A 40 -12.01 -14.64 8.00
N LEU A 41 -12.34 -13.37 7.76
CA LEU A 41 -12.66 -12.94 6.40
C LEU A 41 -11.43 -12.91 5.49
N LEU A 42 -10.27 -12.53 6.03
CA LEU A 42 -9.03 -12.45 5.25
C LEU A 42 -8.54 -13.82 4.79
N HIS A 43 -8.73 -14.85 5.62
CA HIS A 43 -8.33 -16.23 5.31
C HIS A 43 -9.48 -17.12 4.84
N ILE A 44 -10.60 -16.51 4.42
CA ILE A 44 -11.81 -17.26 4.03
C ILE A 44 -11.55 -18.25 2.89
N MET A 45 -10.63 -17.92 1.97
CA MET A 45 -10.27 -18.79 0.86
C MET A 45 -9.59 -20.09 1.33
N GLU A 46 -8.79 -20.02 2.39
CA GLU A 46 -8.16 -21.19 3.02
C GLU A 46 -9.24 -22.06 3.73
N GLY A 47 -10.20 -21.40 4.38
CA GLY A 47 -11.36 -22.08 4.97
C GLY A 47 -12.24 -22.76 3.93
N VAL A 48 -12.46 -22.13 2.76
CA VAL A 48 -13.19 -22.72 1.64
C VAL A 48 -12.45 -23.93 1.10
N THR A 49 -11.14 -23.84 0.86
CA THR A 49 -10.37 -25.00 0.38
C THR A 49 -10.49 -26.18 1.33
N ALA A 50 -10.36 -25.97 2.65
CA ALA A 50 -10.49 -27.01 3.66
C ALA A 50 -11.91 -27.60 3.72
N ALA A 51 -12.95 -26.78 3.56
CA ALA A 51 -14.34 -27.25 3.60
C ALA A 51 -14.70 -28.16 2.41
N PHE A 52 -14.05 -27.98 1.25
CA PHE A 52 -14.28 -28.75 0.03
C PHE A 52 -13.40 -30.00 -0.12
N GLU A 53 -12.43 -30.23 0.79
CA GLU A 53 -11.66 -31.48 0.82
C GLU A 53 -12.56 -32.70 1.07
N ASN A 54 -13.62 -32.53 1.87
CA ASN A 54 -14.62 -33.57 2.11
C ASN A 54 -15.96 -33.19 1.47
N PRO A 55 -16.50 -33.99 0.53
CA PRO A 55 -17.78 -33.69 -0.13
C PRO A 55 -18.99 -33.93 0.78
N MET A 56 -18.80 -34.59 1.92
CA MET A 56 -19.86 -34.88 2.88
C MET A 56 -20.34 -33.60 3.59
N PRO A 57 -21.64 -33.50 3.91
CA PRO A 57 -22.18 -32.39 4.68
C PRO A 57 -21.54 -32.33 6.07
N SER A 58 -21.27 -31.12 6.56
CA SER A 58 -20.78 -30.90 7.93
C SER A 58 -21.80 -31.41 8.95
N LEU A 59 -21.38 -32.25 9.90
CA LEU A 59 -22.25 -32.77 10.98
C LEU A 59 -22.42 -31.79 12.16
N ASN A 60 -21.96 -30.54 12.02
CA ASN A 60 -22.11 -29.52 13.04
C ASN A 60 -23.50 -28.89 13.00
N GLY A 61 -24.13 -28.70 14.16
CA GLY A 61 -25.46 -28.11 14.27
C GLY A 61 -25.53 -26.65 13.78
N GLN A 62 -24.48 -25.85 13.98
CA GLN A 62 -24.44 -24.45 13.55
C GLN A 62 -24.41 -24.32 12.02
N ASP A 63 -23.58 -25.13 11.36
CA ASP A 63 -23.48 -25.16 9.90
C ASP A 63 -24.80 -25.61 9.27
N PHE A 64 -25.50 -26.58 9.88
CA PHE A 64 -26.84 -27.00 9.49
C PHE A 64 -27.89 -25.87 9.60
N LEU A 65 -27.88 -25.11 10.70
CA LEU A 65 -28.80 -23.97 10.88
C LEU A 65 -28.57 -22.90 9.82
N ILE A 66 -27.30 -22.58 9.51
CA ILE A 66 -26.93 -21.64 8.44
C ILE A 66 -27.40 -22.17 7.08
N GLY A 67 -27.22 -23.48 6.84
CA GLY A 67 -27.70 -24.19 5.67
C GLY A 67 -29.20 -24.03 5.42
N VAL A 68 -30.00 -24.36 6.43
CA VAL A 68 -31.46 -24.28 6.38
C VAL A 68 -31.92 -22.83 6.25
N ALA A 69 -31.36 -21.91 7.04
CA ALA A 69 -31.71 -20.49 6.98
C ALA A 69 -31.46 -19.88 5.59
N GLY A 70 -30.28 -20.15 5.00
CA GLY A 70 -29.94 -19.71 3.65
C GLY A 70 -30.90 -20.24 2.58
N ALA A 71 -31.26 -21.53 2.65
CA ALA A 71 -32.21 -22.15 1.73
C ALA A 71 -33.63 -21.58 1.87
N VAL A 72 -34.08 -21.27 3.10
CA VAL A 72 -35.38 -20.62 3.34
C VAL A 72 -35.41 -19.20 2.76
N ILE A 73 -34.36 -18.41 2.97
CA ILE A 73 -34.25 -17.06 2.38
C ILE A 73 -34.30 -17.14 0.85
N LEU A 74 -33.55 -18.08 0.25
CA LEU A 74 -33.58 -18.32 -1.19
C LEU A 74 -34.98 -18.72 -1.67
N ARG A 75 -35.67 -19.60 -0.94
CA ARG A 75 -37.04 -20.02 -1.25
C ARG A 75 -38.01 -18.85 -1.21
N ILE A 76 -37.90 -17.97 -0.21
CA ILE A 76 -38.71 -16.74 -0.10
C ILE A 76 -38.40 -15.81 -1.28
N ALA A 77 -37.14 -15.58 -1.62
CA ALA A 77 -36.75 -14.74 -2.75
C ALA A 77 -37.31 -15.26 -4.08
N VAL A 78 -37.19 -16.58 -4.34
CA VAL A 78 -37.76 -17.22 -5.53
C VAL A 78 -39.29 -17.13 -5.53
N TYR A 79 -39.93 -17.30 -4.38
CA TYR A 79 -41.39 -17.17 -4.25
C TYR A 79 -41.87 -15.73 -4.52
N MET A 80 -41.18 -14.72 -3.98
CA MET A 80 -41.47 -13.31 -4.26
C MET A 80 -41.26 -12.98 -5.73
N LYS A 81 -40.17 -13.47 -6.34
CA LYS A 81 -39.90 -13.30 -7.77
C LYS A 81 -40.94 -14.00 -8.64
N GLY A 82 -41.35 -15.21 -8.26
CA GLY A 82 -42.41 -15.97 -8.93
C GLY A 82 -43.78 -15.29 -8.86
N LYS A 83 -44.14 -14.73 -7.68
CA LYS A 83 -45.36 -13.92 -7.51
C LYS A 83 -45.36 -12.61 -8.29
N ASN A 84 -44.18 -12.15 -8.71
CA ASN A 84 -43.98 -10.95 -9.51
C ASN A 84 -43.68 -11.26 -11.00
N ALA A 85 -43.52 -12.53 -11.38
CA ALA A 85 -43.36 -12.96 -12.76
C ALA A 85 -44.70 -12.84 -13.49
N LYS A 86 -44.98 -11.65 -14.02
CA LYS A 86 -46.23 -11.29 -14.71
C LYS A 86 -46.39 -12.12 -15.99
N LYS A 87 -47.18 -13.19 -15.94
CA LYS A 87 -47.83 -13.74 -17.15
C LYS A 87 -49.31 -13.36 -17.27
N TYR A 88 -49.94 -12.86 -16.19
CA TYR A 88 -51.32 -12.38 -16.16
C TYR A 88 -51.48 -11.12 -15.29
N ARG A 89 -52.41 -10.23 -15.66
CA ARG A 89 -52.79 -9.03 -14.89
C ARG A 89 -53.52 -9.48 -13.62
N LYS A 90 -53.04 -9.06 -12.44
CA LYS A 90 -53.69 -9.37 -11.16
C LYS A 90 -55.10 -8.75 -11.14
N GLY A 91 -56.13 -9.55 -10.87
CA GLY A 91 -57.52 -9.09 -10.70
C GLY A 91 -58.40 -9.14 -11.96
N VAL A 92 -57.97 -9.79 -13.05
CA VAL A 92 -58.78 -9.91 -14.28
C VAL A 92 -59.04 -11.38 -14.60
N GLU A 93 -60.31 -11.75 -14.80
CA GLU A 93 -60.74 -13.13 -15.04
C GLU A 93 -60.17 -13.73 -16.34
N TYR A 94 -60.03 -15.06 -16.31
CA TYR A 94 -59.55 -15.87 -17.43
C TYR A 94 -60.55 -15.78 -18.59
N GLY A 95 -60.15 -15.18 -19.71
CA GLY A 95 -61.03 -14.96 -20.87
C GLY A 95 -61.37 -13.49 -21.20
N SER A 96 -60.81 -12.52 -20.47
CA SER A 96 -60.98 -11.08 -20.72
C SER A 96 -60.28 -10.53 -21.97
N ALA A 97 -59.86 -11.39 -22.90
CA ALA A 97 -59.24 -10.97 -24.15
C ALA A 97 -60.29 -10.23 -24.99
N ARG A 98 -60.23 -8.90 -24.97
CA ARG A 98 -60.98 -8.04 -25.88
C ARG A 98 -60.15 -7.89 -27.15
N TRP A 99 -60.74 -8.14 -28.31
CA TRP A 99 -60.11 -7.75 -29.57
C TRP A 99 -59.86 -6.24 -29.56
N GLY A 100 -58.71 -5.84 -30.10
CA GLY A 100 -58.17 -4.49 -29.97
C GLY A 100 -59.17 -3.43 -30.39
N ASN A 101 -59.24 -2.33 -29.65
CA ASN A 101 -60.03 -1.16 -29.98
C ASN A 101 -59.38 -0.42 -31.16
N ALA A 102 -60.08 0.52 -31.82
CA ALA A 102 -59.52 1.27 -32.95
C ALA A 102 -58.15 1.91 -32.64
N LYS A 103 -57.92 2.32 -31.39
CA LYS A 103 -56.64 2.82 -30.88
C LYS A 103 -55.52 1.79 -30.89
N ASP A 104 -55.82 0.50 -30.69
CA ASP A 104 -54.81 -0.56 -30.70
C ASP A 104 -54.35 -0.84 -32.14
N ILE A 105 -55.25 -0.68 -33.12
CA ILE A 105 -54.95 -0.77 -34.55
C ILE A 105 -54.11 0.46 -34.99
N GLU A 106 -54.45 1.65 -34.51
CA GLU A 106 -53.64 2.86 -34.71
C GLU A 106 -52.23 2.71 -34.11
N GLN A 107 -52.12 2.11 -32.93
CA GLN A 107 -50.82 1.83 -32.30
C GLN A 107 -49.99 0.86 -33.12
N GLU A 108 -50.58 -0.21 -33.65
CA GLU A 108 -49.86 -1.15 -34.52
C GLU A 108 -49.39 -0.48 -35.82
N ALA A 109 -50.23 0.38 -36.41
CA ALA A 109 -49.88 1.16 -37.59
C ALA A 109 -48.77 2.19 -37.28
N GLU A 110 -48.81 2.84 -36.11
CA GLU A 110 -47.78 3.76 -35.65
C GLU A 110 -46.46 3.03 -35.35
N GLU A 111 -46.51 1.84 -34.75
CA GLU A 111 -45.35 1.00 -34.51
C GLU A 111 -44.69 0.56 -35.83
N LYS A 112 -45.48 0.18 -36.84
CA LYS A 112 -44.96 -0.14 -38.18
C LYS A 112 -44.31 1.09 -38.82
N ARG A 113 -44.92 2.27 -38.71
CA ARG A 113 -44.34 3.54 -39.19
C ARG A 113 -43.02 3.87 -38.47
N LEU A 114 -42.98 3.70 -37.15
CA LEU A 114 -41.79 3.91 -36.33
C LEU A 114 -40.70 2.88 -36.62
N ALA A 115 -41.05 1.63 -36.90
CA ALA A 115 -40.12 0.60 -37.32
C ALA A 115 -39.49 0.94 -38.67
N HIS A 116 -40.31 1.32 -39.66
CA HIS A 116 -39.83 1.80 -40.95
C HIS A 116 -38.92 3.02 -40.81
N ASN A 117 -39.29 4.00 -39.97
CA ASN A 117 -38.45 5.17 -39.71
C ASN A 117 -37.13 4.79 -39.03
N ARG A 118 -37.14 3.83 -38.10
CA ARG A 118 -35.91 3.31 -37.46
C ARG A 118 -34.97 2.64 -38.46
N GLU A 119 -35.50 1.84 -39.39
CA GLU A 119 -34.70 1.23 -40.45
C GLU A 119 -34.15 2.30 -41.40
N TRP A 120 -35.00 3.25 -41.82
CA TRP A 120 -34.57 4.39 -42.63
C TRP A 120 -33.45 5.20 -41.95
N GLN A 121 -33.54 5.46 -40.63
CA GLN A 121 -32.48 6.13 -39.86
C GLN A 121 -31.21 5.28 -39.73
N LYS A 122 -31.31 3.94 -39.69
CA LYS A 122 -30.13 3.06 -39.69
C LYS A 122 -29.45 3.13 -41.04
N GLU A 123 -30.17 2.94 -42.13
CA GLU A 123 -29.65 3.06 -43.50
C GLU A 123 -29.01 4.43 -43.73
N TRP A 124 -29.63 5.50 -43.24
CA TRP A 124 -29.08 6.84 -43.37
C TRP A 124 -27.80 7.04 -42.54
N ARG A 125 -27.73 6.48 -41.32
CA ARG A 125 -26.49 6.46 -40.52
C ARG A 125 -25.39 5.63 -41.17
N GLU A 126 -25.74 4.52 -41.82
CA GLU A 126 -24.79 3.67 -42.54
C GLU A 126 -24.26 4.36 -43.80
N LYS A 127 -25.14 4.97 -44.60
CA LYS A 127 -24.75 5.83 -45.73
C LYS A 127 -23.81 6.95 -45.28
N ARG A 128 -24.14 7.64 -44.19
CA ARG A 128 -23.25 8.67 -43.61
C ARG A 128 -21.90 8.12 -43.16
N LYS A 129 -21.89 6.98 -42.45
CA LYS A 129 -20.64 6.34 -42.01
C LYS A 129 -19.79 5.84 -43.19
N ALA A 130 -20.42 5.42 -44.29
CA ALA A 130 -19.74 4.99 -45.50
C ALA A 130 -19.15 6.18 -46.28
N THR A 131 -19.79 7.34 -46.23
CA THR A 131 -19.28 8.59 -46.82
C THR A 131 -18.27 9.30 -45.92
N GLU A 132 -18.32 9.08 -44.60
CA GLU A 132 -17.35 9.63 -43.67
C GLU A 132 -15.94 9.06 -43.95
N PRO A 133 -14.92 9.93 -44.08
CA PRO A 133 -13.55 9.46 -44.22
C PRO A 133 -13.16 8.63 -42.97
N PRO A 134 -12.27 7.63 -43.12
CA PRO A 134 -11.87 6.77 -42.02
C PRO A 134 -11.33 7.63 -40.87
N LYS A 135 -11.86 7.37 -39.66
CA LYS A 135 -11.41 8.07 -38.46
C LYS A 135 -9.91 7.81 -38.25
N PRO A 136 -9.14 8.82 -37.82
CA PRO A 136 -7.74 8.60 -37.49
C PRO A 136 -7.61 7.51 -36.42
N PRO A 137 -6.50 6.75 -36.43
CA PRO A 137 -6.29 5.66 -35.49
C PRO A 137 -6.42 6.16 -34.06
N LYS A 138 -7.13 5.39 -33.22
CA LYS A 138 -7.32 5.73 -31.81
C LYS A 138 -5.96 5.78 -31.12
N LYS A 139 -5.68 6.86 -30.41
CA LYS A 139 -4.47 6.98 -29.59
C LYS A 139 -4.48 5.89 -28.52
N LYS A 140 -3.35 5.19 -28.35
CA LYS A 140 -3.19 4.15 -27.32
C LYS A 140 -3.43 4.72 -25.92
N SER A 141 -4.00 3.91 -25.03
CA SER A 141 -4.22 4.31 -23.64
C SER A 141 -2.90 4.38 -22.87
N ILE A 142 -2.81 5.19 -21.80
CA ILE A 142 -1.59 5.28 -20.96
C ILE A 142 -1.19 3.89 -20.42
N LYS A 143 -2.18 3.02 -20.15
CA LYS A 143 -1.96 1.65 -19.67
C LYS A 143 -1.29 0.80 -20.75
N GLU A 144 -1.80 0.85 -21.99
CA GLU A 144 -1.18 0.18 -23.14
C GLU A 144 0.24 0.70 -23.40
N LEU A 145 0.48 2.01 -23.28
CA LEU A 145 1.82 2.58 -23.44
C LEU A 145 2.81 2.06 -22.39
N MET A 146 2.38 1.92 -21.13
CA MET A 146 3.20 1.31 -20.08
C MET A 146 3.45 -0.18 -20.32
N GLU A 147 2.47 -0.92 -20.85
CA GLU A 147 2.62 -2.34 -21.17
C GLU A 147 3.58 -2.53 -22.34
N LEU A 148 3.47 -1.72 -23.40
CA LEU A 148 4.37 -1.74 -24.55
C LEU A 148 5.82 -1.41 -24.17
N GLU A 149 6.03 -0.41 -23.31
CA GLU A 149 7.37 -0.07 -22.80
C GLU A 149 7.95 -1.19 -21.93
N LYS A 150 7.12 -1.86 -21.13
CA LYS A 150 7.55 -3.02 -20.32
C LYS A 150 7.91 -4.24 -21.18
N THR A 151 7.20 -4.46 -22.27
CA THR A 151 7.48 -5.54 -23.22
C THR A 151 8.63 -5.20 -24.18
N GLY A 152 9.19 -3.99 -24.10
CA GLY A 152 10.29 -3.54 -24.96
C GLY A 152 9.89 -3.26 -26.41
N ALA A 153 8.60 -3.04 -26.68
CA ALA A 153 8.12 -2.68 -28.01
C ALA A 153 8.45 -1.22 -28.32
N GLU A 154 8.72 -0.91 -29.59
CA GLU A 154 9.03 0.46 -30.02
C GLU A 154 7.80 1.37 -29.85
N LEU A 155 7.94 2.38 -28.98
CA LEU A 155 6.98 3.48 -28.85
C LEU A 155 7.42 4.63 -29.77
N THR A 156 6.46 5.28 -30.41
CA THR A 156 6.72 6.52 -31.15
C THR A 156 7.16 7.63 -30.19
N SER A 157 7.92 8.62 -30.67
CA SER A 157 8.40 9.74 -29.84
C SER A 157 7.26 10.46 -29.11
N GLU A 158 6.14 10.75 -29.79
CA GLU A 158 4.94 11.35 -29.18
C GLU A 158 4.32 10.50 -28.07
N GLU A 159 4.34 9.17 -28.21
CA GLU A 159 3.83 8.24 -27.20
C GLU A 159 4.75 8.19 -25.97
N THR A 160 6.07 8.22 -26.18
CA THR A 160 7.05 8.31 -25.08
C THR A 160 6.93 9.62 -24.30
N GLU A 161 6.72 10.74 -25.00
CA GLU A 161 6.52 12.05 -24.38
C GLU A 161 5.23 12.10 -23.57
N ARG A 162 4.11 11.57 -24.08
CA ARG A 162 2.86 11.45 -23.30
C ARG A 162 3.04 10.61 -22.04
N LEU A 163 3.77 9.49 -22.13
CA LEU A 163 4.03 8.65 -20.97
C LEU A 163 4.94 9.37 -19.95
N ALA A 164 5.95 10.08 -20.42
CA ALA A 164 6.82 10.91 -19.59
C ALA A 164 6.05 12.05 -18.92
N GLU A 165 5.17 12.74 -19.62
CA GLU A 165 4.28 13.77 -19.06
C GLU A 165 3.36 13.21 -17.98
N TYR A 166 2.77 12.05 -18.22
CA TYR A 166 1.94 11.37 -17.23
C TYR A 166 2.74 11.06 -15.96
N ARG A 167 3.96 10.53 -16.10
CA ARG A 167 4.88 10.26 -14.98
C ARG A 167 5.26 11.54 -14.24
N ARG A 168 5.56 12.63 -14.97
CA ARG A 168 5.85 13.95 -14.38
C ARG A 168 4.67 14.48 -13.57
N LYS A 169 3.45 14.40 -14.11
CA LYS A 169 2.23 14.80 -13.40
C LYS A 169 2.00 13.96 -12.14
N LYS A 170 2.20 12.64 -12.21
CA LYS A 170 2.08 11.76 -11.04
C LYS A 170 3.15 12.02 -9.98
N ALA A 171 4.40 12.23 -10.40
CA ALA A 171 5.48 12.61 -9.49
C ALA A 171 5.21 13.97 -8.82
N ALA A 172 4.70 14.95 -9.57
CA ALA A 172 4.31 16.26 -9.04
C ALA A 172 3.14 16.14 -8.05
N GLN A 173 2.11 15.35 -8.36
CA GLN A 173 1.00 15.05 -7.45
C GLN A 173 1.50 14.43 -6.15
N HIS A 174 2.36 13.42 -6.25
CA HIS A 174 2.93 12.74 -5.09
C HIS A 174 3.85 13.67 -4.27
N LYS A 175 4.62 14.56 -4.94
CA LYS A 175 5.41 15.60 -4.28
C LYS A 175 4.52 16.58 -3.53
N ALA A 176 3.49 17.12 -4.18
CA ALA A 176 2.53 18.05 -3.56
C ALA A 176 1.81 17.41 -2.37
N TRP A 177 1.42 16.14 -2.49
CA TRP A 177 0.84 15.38 -1.37
C TRP A 177 1.83 15.25 -0.21
N ARG A 178 3.09 14.87 -0.45
CA ARG A 178 4.13 14.82 0.60
C ARG A 178 4.37 16.17 1.27
N GLU A 179 4.40 17.25 0.49
CA GLU A 179 4.59 18.60 1.05
C GLU A 179 3.38 19.04 1.90
N ARG A 180 2.15 18.68 1.52
CA ARG A 180 0.96 18.91 2.36
C ARG A 180 1.03 18.13 3.67
N GLN A 181 1.48 16.87 3.63
CA GLN A 181 1.68 16.06 4.83
C GLN A 181 2.73 16.68 5.76
N LYS A 182 3.85 17.15 5.21
CA LYS A 182 4.89 17.85 5.98
C LYS A 182 4.42 19.19 6.53
N ALA A 183 3.61 19.94 5.78
CA ALA A 183 3.10 21.24 6.22
C ALA A 183 2.14 21.14 7.42
N GLY A 184 1.41 20.03 7.53
CA GLY A 184 0.55 19.75 8.69
C GLY A 184 1.30 19.22 9.92
N GLN A 185 2.57 18.81 9.78
CA GLN A 185 3.39 18.35 10.90
C GLN A 185 4.18 19.51 11.51
N PRO A 186 4.28 19.60 12.85
CA PRO A 186 5.16 20.57 13.48
C PRO A 186 6.61 20.34 13.00
N LYS A 187 7.26 21.39 12.50
CA LYS A 187 8.66 21.31 12.05
C LYS A 187 9.55 21.02 13.26
N THR A 188 10.08 19.80 13.35
CA THR A 188 11.09 19.47 14.37
C THR A 188 12.38 20.27 14.10
N ARG A 189 12.93 20.92 15.13
CA ARG A 189 14.22 21.62 15.03
C ARG A 189 15.30 20.66 14.53
N THR A 190 16.11 21.11 13.59
CA THR A 190 17.23 20.32 13.09
C THR A 190 18.30 20.17 14.17
N LEU A 191 19.16 19.15 14.09
CA LEU A 191 20.26 18.97 15.06
C LEU A 191 21.20 20.18 15.13
N LYS A 192 21.36 20.93 14.03
CA LYS A 192 22.16 22.16 13.98
C LYS A 192 21.48 23.30 14.74
N GLU A 193 20.17 23.46 14.56
CA GLU A 193 19.37 24.45 15.30
C GLU A 193 19.33 24.10 16.80
N LEU A 194 19.18 22.83 17.16
CA LEU A 194 19.26 22.38 18.56
C LEU A 194 20.63 22.69 19.19
N ALA A 195 21.72 22.46 18.45
CA ALA A 195 23.06 22.79 18.92
C ALA A 195 23.30 24.30 19.06
N ALA A 196 22.72 25.11 18.15
CA ALA A 196 22.79 26.57 18.24
C ALA A 196 21.96 27.09 19.41
N ALA A 197 20.72 26.64 19.56
CA ALA A 197 19.83 26.96 20.67
C ALA A 197 20.48 26.62 22.03
N GLN A 198 21.13 25.46 22.15
CA GLN A 198 21.85 25.09 23.37
C GLN A 198 23.05 26.00 23.64
N LYS A 199 23.78 26.42 22.59
CA LYS A 199 24.91 27.35 22.72
C LYS A 199 24.46 28.75 23.12
N GLU A 200 23.28 29.17 22.67
CA GLU A 200 22.66 30.46 22.98
C GLU A 200 21.92 30.46 24.34
N GLY A 201 21.85 29.31 25.01
CA GLY A 201 21.22 29.18 26.34
C GLY A 201 19.69 29.10 26.29
N GLU A 202 19.10 28.82 25.12
CA GLU A 202 17.65 28.61 24.98
C GLU A 202 17.24 27.29 25.66
N ALA A 203 16.06 27.28 26.30
CA ALA A 203 15.54 26.08 26.94
C ALA A 203 15.10 25.05 25.88
N LEU A 204 15.86 23.96 25.75
CA LEU A 204 15.46 22.80 24.93
C LEU A 204 14.47 21.95 25.71
N THR A 205 13.49 21.37 25.01
CA THR A 205 12.65 20.32 25.59
C THR A 205 13.50 19.09 25.96
N PRO A 206 13.09 18.26 26.95
CA PRO A 206 13.84 17.07 27.32
C PRO A 206 14.08 16.13 26.13
N GLU A 207 13.08 15.92 25.27
CA GLU A 207 13.20 15.11 24.05
C GLU A 207 14.21 15.68 23.04
N GLU A 208 14.25 16.99 22.86
CA GLU A 208 15.21 17.65 21.97
C GLU A 208 16.64 17.56 22.50
N SER A 209 16.81 17.73 23.81
CA SER A 209 18.11 17.58 24.46
C SER A 209 18.62 16.15 24.34
N GLU A 210 17.76 15.15 24.55
CA GLU A 210 18.12 13.74 24.45
C GLU A 210 18.49 13.37 23.01
N ARG A 211 17.76 13.88 22.02
CA ARG A 211 18.09 13.70 20.61
C ARG A 211 19.45 14.31 20.25
N LEU A 212 19.76 15.50 20.76
CA LEU A 212 21.04 16.16 20.53
C LEU A 212 22.19 15.38 21.21
N GLU A 213 22.00 14.94 22.45
CA GLU A 213 22.98 14.16 23.19
C GLU A 213 23.17 12.76 22.59
N ALA A 214 22.11 12.10 22.12
CA ALA A 214 22.19 10.85 21.37
C ALA A 214 23.02 11.02 20.08
N HIS A 215 22.84 12.14 19.37
CA HIS A 215 23.64 12.43 18.18
C HIS A 215 25.12 12.69 18.52
N LYS A 216 25.41 13.50 19.55
CA LYS A 216 26.78 13.78 20.01
C LYS A 216 27.49 12.52 20.51
N SER A 217 26.78 11.69 21.27
CA SER A 217 27.31 10.47 21.87
C SER A 217 27.39 9.28 20.91
N ARG A 218 26.68 9.30 19.77
CA ARG A 218 26.60 8.19 18.80
C ARG A 218 27.97 7.58 18.47
N LYS A 219 28.96 8.42 18.14
CA LYS A 219 30.30 7.96 17.77
C LYS A 219 31.06 7.38 18.97
N LYS A 220 30.89 7.96 20.16
CA LYS A 220 31.49 7.48 21.40
C LYS A 220 30.91 6.10 21.77
N ILE A 221 29.59 5.97 21.77
CA ILE A 221 28.89 4.70 22.05
C ILE A 221 29.29 3.63 21.03
N ALA A 222 29.33 3.97 19.73
CA ALA A 222 29.75 3.01 18.70
C ALA A 222 31.20 2.53 18.90
N ARG A 223 32.09 3.42 19.34
CA ARG A 223 33.47 3.06 19.67
C ARG A 223 33.52 2.18 20.92
N GLU A 224 32.81 2.53 21.98
CA GLU A 224 32.75 1.73 23.22
C GLU A 224 32.17 0.34 22.97
N LYS A 225 31.12 0.25 22.16
CA LYS A 225 30.55 -1.03 21.71
C LYS A 225 31.59 -1.86 20.97
N LEU A 226 32.34 -1.24 20.06
CA LEU A 226 33.40 -1.91 19.32
C LEU A 226 34.56 -2.34 20.24
N VAL A 227 34.86 -1.58 21.29
CA VAL A 227 35.83 -1.98 22.32
C VAL A 227 35.34 -3.21 23.08
N ARG A 228 34.08 -3.22 23.52
CA ARG A 228 33.48 -4.39 24.19
C ARG A 228 33.45 -5.62 23.27
N GLN A 229 33.17 -5.44 21.99
CA GLN A 229 33.19 -6.52 21.00
C GLN A 229 34.62 -7.05 20.76
N ALA A 230 35.63 -6.17 20.79
CA ALA A 230 37.01 -6.56 20.62
C ALA A 230 37.57 -7.43 21.76
N GLU A 231 36.90 -7.45 22.93
CA GLU A 231 37.27 -8.34 24.03
C GLU A 231 36.87 -9.80 23.75
N THR A 232 35.85 -10.03 22.91
CA THR A 232 35.31 -11.37 22.63
C THR A 232 35.57 -11.85 21.20
N ASP A 233 35.70 -10.94 20.23
CA ASP A 233 35.88 -11.25 18.81
C ASP A 233 37.23 -10.74 18.26
N PRO A 234 38.10 -11.61 17.73
CA PRO A 234 39.38 -11.21 17.14
C PRO A 234 39.22 -10.31 15.90
N ALA A 235 38.12 -10.44 15.13
CA ALA A 235 37.90 -9.58 13.97
C ALA A 235 37.57 -8.13 14.39
N ALA A 236 36.73 -7.95 15.42
CA ALA A 236 36.48 -6.65 16.03
C ALA A 236 37.74 -6.03 16.66
N ALA A 237 38.63 -6.85 17.24
CA ALA A 237 39.92 -6.39 17.77
C ALA A 237 40.84 -5.84 16.67
N ALA A 238 40.89 -6.50 15.51
CA ALA A 238 41.64 -6.02 14.36
C ALA A 238 41.08 -4.68 13.83
N GLU A 239 39.75 -4.53 13.75
CA GLU A 239 39.09 -3.27 13.39
C GLU A 239 39.39 -2.13 14.38
N LEU A 240 39.39 -2.43 15.68
CA LEU A 240 39.76 -1.46 16.72
C LEU A 240 41.22 -1.02 16.58
N ALA A 241 42.13 -1.97 16.33
CA ALA A 241 43.55 -1.72 16.13
C ALA A 241 43.79 -0.83 14.90
N LYS A 242 43.13 -1.12 13.77
CA LYS A 242 43.15 -0.26 12.57
C LYS A 242 42.69 1.17 12.88
N LYS A 243 41.58 1.33 13.61
CA LYS A 243 41.07 2.66 14.01
C LYS A 243 42.04 3.40 14.93
N ARG A 244 42.69 2.70 15.86
CA ARG A 244 43.72 3.27 16.76
C ARG A 244 44.97 3.70 15.98
N ALA A 245 45.45 2.85 15.06
CA ALA A 245 46.57 3.15 14.19
C ALA A 245 46.28 4.35 13.27
N TYR A 246 45.10 4.39 12.66
CA TYR A 246 44.68 5.54 11.86
C TYR A 246 44.66 6.83 12.70
N ALA A 247 44.13 6.78 13.92
CA ALA A 247 44.08 7.96 14.79
C ALA A 247 45.48 8.43 15.25
N SER A 248 46.39 7.51 15.56
CA SER A 248 47.76 7.86 15.92
C SER A 248 48.53 8.46 14.74
N GLU A 249 48.43 7.86 13.56
CA GLU A 249 49.03 8.36 12.32
C GLU A 249 48.45 9.72 11.91
N ALA A 250 47.14 9.91 11.99
CA ALA A 250 46.50 11.21 11.73
C ALA A 250 47.00 12.29 12.70
N THR A 251 47.19 11.94 13.99
CA THR A 251 47.74 12.87 14.99
C THR A 251 49.19 13.22 14.69
N LYS A 252 50.03 12.24 14.31
CA LYS A 252 51.43 12.47 13.92
C LYS A 252 51.51 13.40 12.71
N LYS A 253 50.75 13.11 11.65
CA LYS A 253 50.71 13.93 10.43
C LYS A 253 50.22 15.35 10.71
N SER A 254 49.19 15.51 11.53
CA SER A 254 48.69 16.83 11.95
C SER A 254 49.76 17.64 12.71
N ARG A 255 50.49 17.00 13.63
CA ARG A 255 51.61 17.65 14.35
C ARG A 255 52.76 18.01 13.43
N GLN A 256 53.14 17.10 12.54
CA GLN A 256 54.20 17.35 11.56
C GLN A 256 53.84 18.57 10.70
N LYS A 257 52.61 18.63 10.20
CA LYS A 257 52.11 19.77 9.45
C LYS A 257 52.18 21.08 10.24
N MET A 258 51.80 21.07 11.52
CA MET A 258 51.91 22.24 12.39
C MET A 258 53.37 22.72 12.54
N TYR A 259 54.33 21.80 12.63
CA TYR A 259 55.76 22.14 12.73
C TYR A 259 56.29 22.72 11.42
N GLU A 260 55.92 22.11 10.30
CA GLU A 260 56.29 22.59 8.96
C GLU A 260 55.68 23.99 8.70
N GLU A 261 54.41 24.20 9.03
CA GLU A 261 53.74 25.52 8.89
C GLU A 261 54.33 26.60 9.81
N ALA A 262 54.80 26.24 11.01
CA ALA A 262 55.52 27.18 11.87
C ALA A 262 56.92 27.49 11.32
N ALA A 263 57.61 26.50 10.75
CA ALA A 263 58.93 26.66 10.16
C ALA A 263 58.93 27.55 8.90
N THR A 264 57.80 27.66 8.19
CA THR A 264 57.67 28.61 7.06
C THR A 264 57.49 30.07 7.49
N GLY A 265 57.38 30.35 8.80
CA GLY A 265 57.38 31.71 9.34
C GLY A 265 56.03 32.44 9.28
N ASN A 266 54.91 31.73 9.07
CA ASN A 266 53.57 32.33 9.17
C ASN A 266 53.24 32.67 10.65
N PRO A 267 52.95 33.94 11.00
CA PRO A 267 52.73 34.35 12.38
C PRO A 267 51.60 33.58 13.09
N GLU A 268 50.48 33.29 12.41
CA GLU A 268 49.37 32.52 12.99
C GLU A 268 49.79 31.06 13.28
N ALA A 269 50.62 30.47 12.42
CA ALA A 269 51.11 29.10 12.61
C ALA A 269 52.11 29.00 13.76
N VAL A 270 52.98 30.00 13.93
CA VAL A 270 53.91 30.11 15.05
C VAL A 270 53.15 30.21 16.37
N GLU A 271 52.15 31.09 16.47
CA GLU A 271 51.31 31.21 17.67
C GLU A 271 50.59 29.88 18.01
N ARG A 272 50.05 29.17 17.00
CA ARG A 272 49.45 27.85 17.22
C ARG A 272 50.45 26.84 17.77
N TYR A 273 51.69 26.85 17.28
CA TYR A 273 52.75 25.97 17.75
C TYR A 273 53.21 26.31 19.17
N GLU A 274 53.37 27.60 19.50
CA GLU A 274 53.71 28.05 20.84
C GLU A 274 52.64 27.69 21.88
N ASN A 275 51.36 27.91 21.54
CA ASN A 275 50.22 27.47 22.35
C ASN A 275 50.24 25.95 22.58
N TYR A 276 50.58 25.16 21.55
CA TYR A 276 50.74 23.72 21.68
C TYR A 276 51.89 23.33 22.64
N LEU A 277 53.03 24.01 22.56
CA LEU A 277 54.15 23.80 23.48
C LEU A 277 53.79 24.19 24.92
N ALA A 278 53.11 25.31 25.12
CA ALA A 278 52.62 25.76 26.42
C ALA A 278 51.68 24.73 27.05
N ALA A 279 50.65 24.28 26.32
CA ALA A 279 49.74 23.24 26.78
C ALA A 279 50.47 21.93 27.12
N ARG A 280 51.52 21.58 26.37
CA ARG A 280 52.33 20.38 26.64
C ARG A 280 53.18 20.53 27.92
N ARG A 281 53.74 21.71 28.17
CA ARG A 281 54.46 22.02 29.43
C ARG A 281 53.51 21.94 30.62
N GLU A 282 52.34 22.57 30.52
CA GLU A 282 51.30 22.49 31.55
C GLU A 282 50.86 21.05 31.82
N ALA A 283 50.63 20.24 30.78
CA ALA A 283 50.25 18.85 30.93
C ALA A 283 51.34 18.01 31.61
N TYR A 284 52.61 18.29 31.32
CA TYR A 284 53.75 17.65 32.00
C TYR A 284 53.76 18.01 33.50
N HIS A 285 53.63 19.29 33.84
CA HIS A 285 53.56 19.74 35.22
C HIS A 285 52.35 19.17 35.97
N ARG A 286 51.17 19.13 35.33
CA ARG A 286 49.97 18.51 35.90
C ARG A 286 50.19 17.05 36.25
N LYS A 287 50.76 16.27 35.31
CA LYS A 287 51.06 14.85 35.53
C LYS A 287 52.09 14.65 36.63
N LYS A 288 53.10 15.52 36.70
CA LYS A 288 54.09 15.49 37.77
C LYS A 288 53.45 15.74 39.14
N GLN A 289 52.58 16.76 39.25
CA GLN A 289 51.82 17.04 40.46
C GLN A 289 50.85 15.91 40.83
N GLU A 290 50.19 15.27 39.85
CA GLU A 290 49.34 14.10 40.09
C GLU A 290 50.14 12.90 40.60
N ALA A 291 51.33 12.65 40.04
CA ALA A 291 52.22 11.60 40.50
C ALA A 291 52.73 11.85 41.93
N GLU A 292 53.06 13.10 42.24
CA GLU A 292 53.47 13.53 43.60
C GLU A 292 52.30 13.46 44.60
N ARG A 293 51.04 13.58 44.15
CA ARG A 293 49.84 13.45 45.00
C ARG A 293 49.39 12.00 45.22
N THR A 294 49.77 11.08 44.33
CA THR A 294 49.37 9.67 44.37
C THR A 294 50.44 8.74 44.93
N ALA A 295 51.67 9.26 45.12
CA ALA A 295 52.76 8.62 45.87
C ALA A 295 52.70 8.98 47.36
#